data_AF-C6V5C5-F1
#
_entry.id   AF-C6V5C5-F1
#
_cell.length_a   1.000
_cell.length_b   1.000
_cell.length_c   1.000
_cell.angle_alpha   90.00
_cell.angle_beta   90.00
_cell.angle_gamma   90.00
#
_symmetry.space_group_name_H-M   'P 1'
#
loop_
_entity.id
_entity.type
_entity.pdbx_description
1 polymer ?
#
loop_
_entity_poly.entity_id
_entity_poly.type
_entity_poly.pdbx_seq_one_letter_code
_entity_poly.pdbx_strand_id
1 'polypeptide(L)'
;MCGITTFLSSDLASKRIFLFEGQLELIYLAYVKEIQEIFKRNGQLLVEHVYCKDCPHGLLLEKLHSPSCFGRIFFTYDDPKLPLSKIGKIENYLCLYSRDGFNVRLQRDDLVRIVFSDATLEELVTYYSSKYCLNFCVEAIKVFVQHLRRNAFAVDTEMLKFKHYFGARDITLDDMLTLCEPASPSVNSFCRSIFALEVHDFYDSIGRFSETEGMLVIRSLMKYCDAVLDVVTSAVRGIPKNEIIQDLRKKQFYDLEIIDQALENVFYRDRAKVMLLALPKLETQYKLFPERRFTLLVAGLSSLFAQMKQSVCL
;
A
#
# COMPACT_ATOMS: atom_id res chain seq x y z
N MET A 1 -16.26 14.51 0.29
CA MET A 1 -15.52 14.05 1.48
C MET A 1 -15.24 15.26 2.35
N CYS A 2 -15.27 15.12 3.67
CA CYS A 2 -14.86 16.18 4.60
C CYS A 2 -13.33 16.07 4.76
N GLY A 3 -12.58 17.13 4.45
CA GLY A 3 -11.12 17.12 4.58
C GLY A 3 -10.69 16.91 6.04
N ILE A 4 -9.48 16.38 6.26
CA ILE A 4 -9.01 16.00 7.60
C ILE A 4 -9.05 17.15 8.61
N THR A 5 -8.68 18.36 8.22
CA THR A 5 -8.73 19.55 9.09
C THR A 5 -10.15 19.84 9.57
N THR A 6 -11.11 19.86 8.64
CA THR A 6 -12.52 20.06 8.95
C THR A 6 -13.05 18.94 9.84
N PHE A 7 -12.71 17.68 9.56
CA PHE A 7 -13.08 16.55 10.39
C PHE A 7 -12.54 16.66 11.82
N LEU A 8 -11.25 16.92 11.99
CA LEU A 8 -10.61 17.03 13.31
C LEU A 8 -11.10 18.25 14.12
N SER A 9 -11.62 19.28 13.43
CA SER A 9 -12.26 20.44 14.06
C SER A 9 -13.74 20.25 14.42
N SER A 10 -14.36 19.13 14.00
CA SER A 10 -15.76 18.85 14.31
C SER A 10 -15.95 18.39 15.77
N ASP A 11 -17.21 18.32 16.22
CA ASP A 11 -17.52 17.77 17.54
C ASP A 11 -17.32 16.24 17.56
N LEU A 12 -16.07 15.82 17.76
CA LEU A 12 -15.68 14.43 17.94
C LEU A 12 -16.11 13.87 19.30
N ALA A 13 -16.35 14.74 20.29
CA ALA A 13 -16.65 14.32 21.66
C ALA A 13 -18.07 13.78 21.83
N SER A 14 -19.01 14.15 20.96
CA SER A 14 -20.33 13.52 20.87
C SER A 14 -20.33 12.17 20.14
N LYS A 15 -19.26 11.85 19.40
CA LYS A 15 -19.13 10.58 18.69
C LYS A 15 -18.54 9.50 19.60
N ARG A 16 -19.00 8.27 19.41
CA ARG A 16 -18.56 7.06 20.13
C ARG A 16 -18.07 5.97 19.20
N ILE A 17 -18.60 5.90 17.99
CA ILE A 17 -18.25 4.86 17.01
C ILE A 17 -17.61 5.51 15.79
N PHE A 18 -16.38 5.09 15.48
CA PHE A 18 -15.60 5.57 14.34
C PHE A 18 -15.42 4.43 13.34
N LEU A 19 -16.03 4.58 12.17
CA LEU A 19 -15.94 3.62 11.08
C LEU A 19 -15.02 4.15 9.99
N PHE A 20 -13.94 3.44 9.74
CA PHE A 20 -12.93 3.80 8.74
C PHE A 20 -13.03 2.89 7.52
N GLU A 21 -13.21 3.50 6.35
CA GLU A 21 -13.39 2.76 5.09
C GLU A 21 -12.41 3.24 4.03
N GLY A 22 -11.62 2.29 3.52
CA GLY A 22 -10.70 2.56 2.42
C GLY A 22 -9.57 1.55 2.31
N GLN A 23 -8.83 1.60 1.21
CA GLN A 23 -7.82 0.60 0.87
C GLN A 23 -6.50 0.77 1.64
N LEU A 24 -6.12 2.02 1.94
CA LEU A 24 -4.81 2.35 2.52
C LEU A 24 -4.87 2.43 4.05
N GLU A 25 -4.39 1.38 4.72
CA GLU A 25 -4.37 1.29 6.19
C GLU A 25 -3.57 2.42 6.87
N LEU A 26 -2.50 2.91 6.24
CA LEU A 26 -1.71 4.03 6.77
C LEU A 26 -2.53 5.32 6.96
N ILE A 27 -3.58 5.52 6.15
CA ILE A 27 -4.49 6.66 6.29
C ILE A 27 -5.33 6.47 7.56
N TYR A 28 -5.93 5.29 7.72
CA TYR A 28 -6.68 4.91 8.92
C TYR A 28 -5.86 5.13 10.20
N LEU A 29 -4.63 4.62 10.24
CA LEU A 29 -3.75 4.76 11.39
C LEU A 29 -3.43 6.23 11.71
N ALA A 30 -3.24 7.06 10.68
CA ALA A 30 -2.99 8.48 10.85
C ALA A 30 -4.20 9.21 11.48
N TYR A 31 -5.42 8.92 11.03
CA TYR A 31 -6.63 9.47 11.65
C TYR A 31 -6.81 9.02 13.10
N VAL A 32 -6.62 7.73 13.38
CA VAL A 32 -6.74 7.18 14.73
C VAL A 32 -5.78 7.88 15.68
N LYS A 33 -4.53 8.08 15.26
CA LYS A 33 -3.55 8.81 16.05
C LYS A 33 -4.02 10.23 16.42
N GLU A 34 -4.50 11.01 15.44
CA GLU A 34 -4.97 12.38 15.71
C GLU A 34 -6.20 12.41 16.62
N ILE A 35 -7.16 11.50 16.43
CA ILE A 35 -8.34 11.39 17.31
C ILE A 35 -7.91 11.06 18.74
N GLN A 36 -6.99 10.12 18.91
CA GLN A 36 -6.44 9.77 20.22
C GLN A 36 -5.71 10.95 20.86
N GLU A 37 -4.93 11.72 20.10
CA GLU A 37 -4.27 12.94 20.61
C GLU A 37 -5.29 13.98 21.09
N ILE A 38 -6.37 14.21 20.33
CA ILE A 38 -7.45 15.14 20.72
C ILE A 38 -8.11 14.66 22.02
N PHE A 39 -8.46 13.38 22.11
CA PHE A 39 -9.11 12.84 23.30
C PHE A 39 -8.20 12.83 24.53
N LYS A 40 -6.90 12.55 24.36
CA LYS A 40 -5.91 12.65 25.45
C LYS A 40 -5.74 14.08 25.98
N ARG A 41 -5.89 15.10 25.13
CA ARG A 41 -5.88 16.51 25.56
C ARG A 41 -7.10 16.87 26.42
N ASN A 42 -8.24 16.21 26.17
CA ASN A 42 -9.50 16.50 26.83
C ASN A 42 -9.75 15.66 28.10
N GLY A 43 -8.84 14.74 28.45
CA GLY A 43 -8.94 13.93 29.66
C GLY A 43 -8.11 12.66 29.60
N GLN A 44 -8.24 11.82 30.63
CA GLN A 44 -7.55 10.54 30.68
C GLN A 44 -8.18 9.57 29.65
N LEU A 45 -7.36 9.11 28.71
CA LEU A 45 -7.75 8.15 27.67
C LEU A 45 -6.82 6.94 27.71
N LEU A 46 -7.41 5.77 27.88
CA LEU A 46 -6.74 4.49 27.70
C LEU A 46 -6.95 4.01 26.25
N VAL A 47 -5.93 3.43 25.62
CA VAL A 47 -6.03 2.90 24.25
C VAL A 47 -5.84 1.39 24.32
N GLU A 48 -6.80 0.64 23.81
CA GLU A 48 -6.75 -0.83 23.76
C GLU A 48 -6.90 -1.31 22.32
N HIS A 49 -5.93 -2.12 21.87
CA HIS A 49 -6.04 -2.89 20.65
C HIS A 49 -6.62 -4.26 20.98
N VAL A 50 -7.75 -4.59 20.38
CA VAL A 50 -8.50 -5.80 20.68
C VAL A 50 -8.63 -6.63 19.41
N TYR A 51 -8.12 -7.86 19.47
CA TYR A 51 -8.22 -8.81 18.38
C TYR A 51 -9.45 -9.70 18.57
N CYS A 52 -10.23 -9.92 17.51
CA CYS A 52 -11.47 -10.68 17.49
C CYS A 52 -11.24 -12.15 17.83
N LYS A 53 -10.05 -12.66 17.52
CA LYS A 53 -9.63 -14.02 17.91
C LYS A 53 -9.55 -14.19 19.42
N ASP A 54 -9.17 -13.12 20.13
CA ASP A 54 -8.93 -13.14 21.57
C ASP A 54 -10.11 -12.55 22.37
N CYS A 55 -10.97 -11.78 21.71
CA CYS A 55 -12.11 -11.11 22.32
C CYS A 55 -13.37 -11.29 21.43
N PRO A 56 -14.23 -12.27 21.74
CA PRO A 56 -15.48 -12.44 21.01
C PRO A 56 -16.41 -11.25 21.23
N HIS A 57 -17.35 -11.03 20.31
CA HIS A 57 -18.23 -9.86 20.32
C HIS A 57 -18.94 -9.61 21.66
N GLY A 58 -19.35 -10.66 22.37
CA GLY A 58 -19.99 -10.53 23.69
C GLY A 58 -19.08 -9.84 24.72
N LEU A 59 -17.82 -10.27 24.81
CA LEU A 59 -16.85 -9.69 25.74
C LEU A 59 -16.47 -8.26 25.35
N LEU A 60 -16.37 -7.98 24.04
CA LEU A 60 -16.17 -6.61 23.56
C LEU A 60 -17.33 -5.69 23.98
N LEU A 61 -18.58 -6.14 23.83
CA LEU A 61 -19.75 -5.37 24.23
C LEU A 61 -19.73 -5.05 25.73
N GLU A 62 -19.40 -6.03 26.58
CA GLU A 62 -19.23 -5.80 28.01
C GLU A 62 -18.18 -4.72 28.30
N LYS A 63 -17.02 -4.76 27.62
CA LYS A 63 -15.99 -3.72 27.72
C LYS A 63 -16.43 -2.34 27.19
N LEU A 64 -17.28 -2.29 26.17
CA LEU A 64 -17.77 -1.03 25.60
C LEU A 64 -18.81 -0.35 26.50
N HIS A 65 -19.59 -1.13 27.24
CA HIS A 65 -20.60 -0.65 28.18
C HIS A 65 -20.05 -0.42 29.60
N SER A 66 -18.90 -0.99 29.93
CA SER A 66 -18.36 -0.87 31.28
C SER A 66 -17.95 0.58 31.58
N PRO A 67 -18.41 1.14 32.72
CA PRO A 67 -17.88 2.41 33.19
C PRO A 67 -16.42 2.20 33.59
N SER A 68 -15.56 3.14 33.18
CA SER A 68 -14.14 3.11 33.54
C SER A 68 -13.85 4.16 34.61
N CYS A 69 -13.22 3.71 35.70
CA CYS A 69 -12.79 4.57 36.81
C CYS A 69 -11.58 5.46 36.46
N PHE A 70 -10.91 5.21 35.33
CA PHE A 70 -9.64 5.84 34.95
C PHE A 70 -9.75 6.64 33.64
N GLY A 71 -10.95 7.12 33.32
CA GLY A 71 -11.24 7.81 32.06
C GLY A 71 -11.72 6.86 30.96
N ARG A 72 -11.97 7.37 29.75
CA ARG A 72 -12.56 6.57 28.67
C ARG A 72 -11.54 5.66 28.01
N ILE A 73 -12.00 4.53 27.48
CA ILE A 73 -11.17 3.61 26.71
C ILE A 73 -11.47 3.80 25.22
N PHE A 74 -10.42 3.83 24.39
CA PHE A 74 -10.50 3.84 22.94
C PHE A 74 -10.12 2.46 22.42
N PHE A 75 -11.11 1.69 22.00
CA PHE A 75 -10.94 0.34 21.47
C PHE A 75 -10.76 0.38 19.96
N THR A 76 -9.66 -0.15 19.45
CA THR A 76 -9.56 -0.54 18.04
C THR A 76 -9.83 -2.03 17.92
N TYR A 77 -10.83 -2.41 17.14
CA TYR A 77 -11.24 -3.81 16.98
C TYR A 77 -11.04 -4.25 15.53
N ASP A 78 -10.40 -5.40 15.33
CA ASP A 78 -9.95 -5.92 14.03
C ASP A 78 -10.98 -6.83 13.32
N ASP A 79 -12.28 -6.64 13.57
CA ASP A 79 -13.35 -7.35 12.86
C ASP A 79 -14.32 -6.38 12.16
N PRO A 80 -14.22 -6.24 10.82
CA PRO A 80 -15.14 -5.40 10.06
C PRO A 80 -16.56 -5.97 9.98
N LYS A 81 -16.77 -7.25 10.34
CA LYS A 81 -18.08 -7.93 10.30
C LYS A 81 -18.86 -7.80 11.60
N LEU A 82 -18.34 -7.06 12.59
CA LEU A 82 -19.06 -6.79 13.83
C LEU A 82 -20.46 -6.22 13.52
N PRO A 83 -21.55 -6.89 13.92
CA PRO A 83 -22.90 -6.43 13.60
C PRO A 83 -23.23 -5.17 14.39
N LEU A 84 -23.05 -4.01 13.77
CA LEU A 84 -23.27 -2.68 14.37
C LEU A 84 -24.69 -2.48 14.92
N SER A 85 -25.69 -3.19 14.39
CA SER A 85 -27.07 -3.18 14.88
C SER A 85 -27.21 -3.78 16.28
N LYS A 86 -26.25 -4.59 16.74
CA LYS A 86 -26.22 -5.16 18.10
C LYS A 86 -25.49 -4.27 19.10
N ILE A 87 -24.78 -3.25 18.64
CA ILE A 87 -24.08 -2.32 19.51
C ILE A 87 -25.11 -1.32 20.02
N GLY A 88 -25.42 -1.35 21.32
CA GLY A 88 -26.30 -0.36 21.94
C GLY A 88 -25.62 1.01 22.09
N LYS A 89 -26.10 1.81 23.05
CA LYS A 89 -25.40 3.02 23.49
C LYS A 89 -24.19 2.63 24.33
N ILE A 90 -22.99 3.03 23.92
CA ILE A 90 -21.73 2.67 24.55
C ILE A 90 -21.13 3.84 25.33
N GLU A 91 -20.38 3.53 26.39
CA GLU A 91 -19.70 4.54 27.22
C GLU A 91 -18.30 4.86 26.68
N ASN A 92 -17.62 3.83 26.20
CA ASN A 92 -16.28 3.90 25.62
C ASN A 92 -16.30 4.15 24.11
N TYR A 93 -15.15 4.44 23.51
CA TYR A 93 -15.02 4.66 22.07
C TYR A 93 -14.69 3.36 21.35
N LEU A 94 -15.35 3.14 20.21
CA LEU A 94 -15.08 2.00 19.32
C LEU A 94 -14.58 2.50 17.97
N CYS A 95 -13.50 1.91 17.50
CA CYS A 95 -12.89 2.18 16.22
C CYS A 95 -12.80 0.89 15.41
N LEU A 96 -13.31 0.93 14.18
CA LEU A 96 -13.32 -0.19 13.25
C LEU A 96 -12.76 0.25 11.91
N TYR A 97 -12.07 -0.67 11.23
CA TYR A 97 -11.52 -0.45 9.90
C TYR A 97 -11.99 -1.56 8.95
N SER A 98 -12.42 -1.18 7.75
CA SER A 98 -12.83 -2.10 6.68
C SER A 98 -12.34 -1.63 5.32
N ARG A 99 -11.80 -2.57 4.52
CA ARG A 99 -11.48 -2.31 3.10
C ARG A 99 -12.69 -2.41 2.18
N ASP A 100 -13.67 -3.22 2.59
CA ASP A 100 -14.87 -3.52 1.80
C ASP A 100 -16.07 -2.63 2.17
N GLY A 101 -15.88 -1.73 3.14
CA GLY A 101 -16.92 -0.87 3.71
C GLY A 101 -17.75 -1.54 4.82
N PHE A 102 -18.65 -0.77 5.43
CA PHE A 102 -19.60 -1.24 6.45
C PHE A 102 -21.04 -1.15 5.95
N ASN A 103 -21.85 -2.17 6.26
CA ASN A 103 -23.28 -2.15 5.99
C ASN A 103 -24.04 -1.53 7.17
N VAL A 104 -24.13 -0.20 7.17
CA VAL A 104 -24.85 0.57 8.22
C VAL A 104 -26.28 0.84 7.75
N ARG A 105 -27.27 0.13 8.30
CA ARG A 105 -28.69 0.32 7.96
C ARG A 105 -29.44 1.32 8.85
N LEU A 106 -28.85 1.70 9.99
CA LEU A 106 -29.47 2.55 11.00
C LEU A 106 -28.70 3.87 11.10
N GLN A 107 -29.40 5.00 11.00
CA GLN A 107 -28.82 6.30 11.33
C GLN A 107 -28.61 6.39 12.85
N ARG A 108 -27.38 6.78 13.23
CA ARG A 108 -26.94 6.91 14.61
C ARG A 108 -26.15 8.21 14.77
N ASP A 109 -26.56 9.04 15.71
CA ASP A 109 -25.92 10.34 15.93
C ASP A 109 -24.56 10.22 16.64
N ASP A 110 -24.33 9.12 17.37
CA ASP A 110 -23.07 8.81 18.04
C ASP A 110 -22.05 8.11 17.11
N LEU A 111 -22.39 7.92 15.84
CA LEU A 111 -21.56 7.25 14.85
C LEU A 111 -21.00 8.27 13.84
N VAL A 112 -19.74 8.07 13.47
CA VAL A 112 -19.12 8.78 12.35
C VAL A 112 -18.48 7.80 11.38
N ARG A 113 -18.75 8.00 10.09
CA ARG A 113 -18.20 7.21 8.99
C ARG A 113 -17.20 8.06 8.22
N ILE A 114 -15.99 7.54 8.08
CA ILE A 114 -14.85 8.21 7.47
C ILE A 114 -14.43 7.37 6.28
N VAL A 115 -14.81 7.83 5.09
CA VAL A 115 -14.45 7.20 3.82
C VAL A 115 -13.27 7.96 3.23
N PHE A 116 -12.18 7.24 2.95
CA PHE A 116 -10.96 7.83 2.41
C PHE A 116 -10.51 7.13 1.14
N SER A 117 -9.77 7.87 0.32
CA SER A 117 -9.19 7.42 -0.93
C SER A 117 -7.72 7.78 -1.00
N ASP A 118 -7.08 7.46 -2.12
CA ASP A 118 -5.71 7.83 -2.41
C ASP A 118 -5.44 9.34 -2.31
N ALA A 119 -6.42 10.17 -2.65
CA ALA A 119 -6.34 11.63 -2.53
C ALA A 119 -6.26 12.09 -1.06
N THR A 120 -6.87 11.34 -0.14
CA THR A 120 -6.82 11.64 1.30
C THR A 120 -5.39 11.54 1.86
N LEU A 121 -4.50 10.76 1.23
CA LEU A 121 -3.10 10.70 1.65
C LEU A 121 -2.35 12.01 1.37
N GLU A 122 -2.62 12.67 0.25
CA GLU A 122 -2.02 13.98 -0.08
C GLU A 122 -2.51 15.06 0.90
N GLU A 123 -3.80 15.04 1.26
CA GLU A 123 -4.37 15.92 2.27
C GLU A 123 -3.73 15.70 3.65
N LEU A 124 -3.51 14.43 4.03
CA LEU A 124 -2.82 14.04 5.25
C LEU A 124 -1.39 14.57 5.29
N VAL A 125 -0.65 14.40 4.20
CA VAL A 125 0.72 14.93 4.10
C VAL A 125 0.70 16.45 4.26
N THR A 126 -0.21 17.15 3.59
CA THR A 126 -0.35 18.61 3.72
C THR A 126 -0.68 19.04 5.17
N TYR A 127 -1.56 18.30 5.84
CA TYR A 127 -1.92 18.51 7.24
C TYR A 127 -0.69 18.36 8.16
N TYR A 128 0.04 17.26 8.03
CA TYR A 128 1.24 17.03 8.85
C TYR A 128 2.38 18.00 8.51
N SER A 129 2.50 18.44 7.26
CA SER A 129 3.47 19.47 6.86
C SER A 129 3.21 20.76 7.63
N SER A 130 1.96 21.17 7.71
CA SER A 130 1.54 22.32 8.51
C SER A 130 1.76 22.10 10.01
N LYS A 131 1.39 20.92 10.54
CA LYS A 131 1.57 20.54 11.97
C LYS A 131 3.05 20.58 12.39
N TYR A 132 3.95 20.19 11.49
CA TYR A 132 5.38 20.07 11.76
C TYR A 132 6.25 21.20 11.24
N CYS A 133 5.65 22.19 10.57
CA CYS A 133 6.33 23.33 9.93
C CYS A 133 7.32 22.87 8.85
N LEU A 134 6.91 21.92 8.02
CA LEU A 134 7.64 21.47 6.84
C LEU A 134 7.11 22.15 5.58
N ASN A 135 8.01 22.66 4.75
CA ASN A 135 7.67 23.38 3.54
C ASN A 135 8.00 22.52 2.30
N PHE A 136 7.10 21.63 1.91
CA PHE A 136 7.26 20.87 0.67
C PHE A 136 6.83 21.69 -0.54
N CYS A 137 7.58 21.62 -1.64
CA CYS A 137 7.03 22.01 -2.94
C CYS A 137 5.95 21.00 -3.40
N VAL A 138 5.08 21.41 -4.32
CA VAL A 138 3.91 20.60 -4.74
C VAL A 138 4.34 19.24 -5.32
N GLU A 139 5.43 19.22 -6.09
CA GLU A 139 6.00 18.03 -6.70
C GLU A 139 6.66 17.11 -5.66
N ALA A 140 7.29 17.68 -4.64
CA ALA A 140 7.91 16.95 -3.54
C ALA A 140 6.86 16.15 -2.73
N ILE A 141 5.66 16.72 -2.52
CA ILE A 141 4.54 16.01 -1.87
C ILE A 141 4.18 14.74 -2.64
N LYS A 142 4.11 14.81 -3.98
CA LYS A 142 3.75 13.65 -4.82
C LYS A 142 4.77 12.52 -4.66
N VAL A 143 6.06 12.84 -4.66
CA VAL A 143 7.13 11.85 -4.45
C VAL A 143 7.07 11.27 -3.03
N PHE A 144 6.84 12.10 -2.01
CA PHE A 144 6.69 11.63 -0.64
C PHE A 144 5.50 10.69 -0.45
N VAL A 145 4.36 11.02 -1.06
CA VAL A 145 3.16 10.17 -1.03
C VAL A 145 3.44 8.81 -1.66
N GLN A 146 4.17 8.77 -2.77
CA GLN A 146 4.61 7.52 -3.37
C GLN A 146 5.55 6.74 -2.44
N HIS A 147 6.48 7.42 -1.76
CA HIS A 147 7.38 6.82 -0.76
C HIS A 147 6.64 6.18 0.39
N LEU A 148 5.64 6.87 0.96
CA LEU A 148 4.78 6.36 2.02
C LEU A 148 4.01 5.11 1.57
N ARG A 149 3.44 5.14 0.35
CA ARG A 149 2.69 4.00 -0.21
C ARG A 149 3.57 2.78 -0.42
N ARG A 150 4.76 2.96 -1.00
CA ARG A 150 5.69 1.86 -1.33
C ARG A 150 6.16 1.12 -0.08
N ASN A 151 6.43 1.87 0.99
CA ASN A 151 7.04 1.33 2.19
C ASN A 151 6.05 1.07 3.34
N ALA A 152 4.76 1.41 3.16
CA ALA A 152 3.73 1.35 4.19
C ALA A 152 4.13 2.08 5.50
N PHE A 153 4.88 3.19 5.38
CA PHE A 153 5.32 3.94 6.54
C PHE A 153 4.16 4.69 7.21
N ALA A 154 4.21 4.76 8.54
CA ALA A 154 3.32 5.61 9.31
C ALA A 154 3.60 7.08 8.97
N VAL A 155 2.59 7.79 8.45
CA VAL A 155 2.71 9.17 7.92
C VAL A 155 3.41 10.08 8.93
N ASP A 156 2.92 10.09 10.17
CA ASP A 156 3.43 10.94 11.23
C ASP A 156 4.93 10.70 11.54
N THR A 157 5.32 9.44 11.67
CA THR A 157 6.70 9.07 12.02
C THR A 157 7.65 9.48 10.91
N GLU A 158 7.26 9.29 9.67
CA GLU A 158 8.08 9.67 8.52
C GLU A 158 8.19 11.20 8.42
N MET A 159 7.10 11.93 8.66
CA MET A 159 7.11 13.40 8.69
C MET A 159 8.05 13.95 9.77
N LEU A 160 8.09 13.35 10.97
CA LEU A 160 9.03 13.74 12.02
C LEU A 160 10.49 13.52 11.63
N LYS A 161 10.81 12.45 10.88
CA LYS A 161 12.17 12.25 10.33
C LYS A 161 12.54 13.36 9.36
N PHE A 162 11.63 13.71 8.45
CA PHE A 162 11.85 14.82 7.51
C PHE A 162 12.03 16.16 8.22
N LYS A 163 11.28 16.41 9.29
CA LYS A 163 11.50 17.58 10.18
C LYS A 163 12.90 17.58 10.77
N HIS A 164 13.41 16.43 11.18
CA HIS A 164 14.76 16.32 11.71
C HIS A 164 15.83 16.57 10.63
N TYR A 165 15.65 16.06 9.42
CA TYR A 165 16.60 16.22 8.33
C TYR A 165 16.66 17.64 7.77
N PHE A 166 15.50 18.28 7.56
CA PHE A 166 15.41 19.55 6.85
C PHE A 166 15.18 20.76 7.76
N GLY A 167 14.76 20.55 9.01
CA GLY A 167 14.40 21.64 9.91
C GLY A 167 13.29 22.51 9.33
N ALA A 168 13.58 23.80 9.14
CA ALA A 168 12.65 24.78 8.55
C ALA A 168 12.93 25.11 7.08
N ARG A 169 13.86 24.38 6.43
CA ARG A 169 14.22 24.59 5.03
C ARG A 169 13.10 24.08 4.11
N ASP A 170 12.95 24.72 2.96
CA ASP A 170 12.08 24.24 1.88
C ASP A 170 12.62 22.91 1.30
N ILE A 171 11.73 21.93 1.19
CA ILE A 171 11.99 20.59 0.69
C ILE A 171 11.66 20.58 -0.80
N THR A 172 12.70 20.46 -1.62
CA THR A 172 12.58 20.49 -3.09
C THR A 172 12.33 19.09 -3.66
N LEU A 173 11.97 19.03 -4.94
CA LEU A 173 11.84 17.76 -5.67
C LEU A 173 13.15 16.96 -5.65
N ASP A 174 14.30 17.60 -5.85
CA ASP A 174 15.60 16.92 -5.88
C ASP A 174 15.99 16.35 -4.52
N ASP A 175 15.69 17.07 -3.43
CA ASP A 175 15.89 16.59 -2.06
C ASP A 175 15.06 15.30 -1.83
N MET A 176 13.82 15.29 -2.32
CA MET A 176 12.92 14.13 -2.23
C MET A 176 13.38 12.96 -3.07
N LEU A 177 13.79 13.18 -4.32
CA LEU A 177 14.31 12.12 -5.17
C LEU A 177 15.57 11.52 -4.55
N THR A 178 16.44 12.32 -3.95
CA THR A 178 17.66 11.81 -3.31
C THR A 178 17.38 10.93 -2.08
N LEU A 179 16.42 11.30 -1.24
CA LEU A 179 16.15 10.58 0.02
C LEU A 179 15.08 9.49 -0.09
N CYS A 180 14.14 9.65 -1.01
CA CYS A 180 13.01 8.74 -1.20
C CYS A 180 13.13 7.87 -2.44
N GLU A 181 14.14 8.07 -3.30
CA GLU A 181 14.47 7.03 -4.26
C GLU A 181 14.88 5.78 -3.49
N PRO A 182 14.22 4.65 -3.77
CA PRO A 182 14.55 3.43 -3.06
C PRO A 182 15.98 3.03 -3.44
N ALA A 183 16.76 2.62 -2.45
CA ALA A 183 18.14 2.14 -2.65
C ALA A 183 18.20 1.01 -3.69
N SER A 184 17.08 0.29 -3.89
CA SER A 184 16.83 -0.63 -4.99
C SER A 184 15.51 -0.31 -5.70
N PRO A 185 15.41 -0.47 -7.04
CA PRO A 185 14.18 -0.15 -7.77
C PRO A 185 13.01 -1.03 -7.34
N SER A 186 11.78 -0.54 -7.55
CA SER A 186 10.60 -1.39 -7.40
C SER A 186 10.70 -2.57 -8.38
N VAL A 187 10.77 -3.79 -7.84
CA VAL A 187 10.84 -5.02 -8.64
C VAL A 187 9.65 -5.13 -9.59
N ASN A 188 8.48 -4.64 -9.18
CA ASN A 188 7.29 -4.58 -10.05
C ASN A 188 7.49 -3.62 -11.24
N SER A 189 8.06 -2.44 -10.99
CA SER A 189 8.38 -1.47 -12.04
C SER A 189 9.42 -2.03 -13.01
N PHE A 190 10.44 -2.70 -12.48
CA PHE A 190 11.46 -3.37 -13.29
C PHE A 190 10.88 -4.52 -14.13
N CYS A 191 9.98 -5.32 -13.57
CA CYS A 191 9.30 -6.37 -14.32
C CYS A 191 8.46 -5.76 -15.45
N ARG A 192 7.70 -4.69 -15.18
CA ARG A 192 6.93 -3.96 -16.20
C ARG A 192 7.81 -3.40 -17.31
N SER A 193 8.95 -2.77 -16.99
CA SER A 193 9.85 -2.22 -18.02
C SER A 193 10.44 -3.29 -18.95
N ILE A 194 10.71 -4.50 -18.41
CA ILE A 194 11.11 -5.66 -19.24
C ILE A 194 9.99 -6.04 -20.23
N PHE A 195 8.76 -6.16 -19.75
CA PHE A 195 7.63 -6.49 -20.62
C PHE A 195 7.32 -5.38 -21.63
N ALA A 196 7.46 -4.11 -21.24
CA ALA A 196 7.28 -2.96 -22.12
C ALA A 196 8.42 -2.75 -23.12
N LEU A 197 9.57 -3.42 -22.93
CA LEU A 197 10.82 -3.22 -23.68
C LEU A 197 11.38 -1.78 -23.54
N GLU A 198 11.21 -1.18 -22.38
CA GLU A 198 11.75 0.15 -22.03
C GLU A 198 13.24 0.04 -21.69
N VAL A 199 14.09 0.35 -22.68
CA VAL A 199 15.55 0.13 -22.60
C VAL A 199 16.19 0.92 -21.45
N HIS A 200 15.83 2.20 -21.32
CA HIS A 200 16.40 3.09 -20.30
C HIS A 200 16.03 2.60 -18.90
N ASP A 201 14.75 2.38 -18.66
CA ASP A 201 14.25 1.90 -17.36
C ASP A 201 14.79 0.51 -16.98
N PHE A 202 15.03 -0.36 -17.96
CA PHE A 202 15.68 -1.65 -17.73
C PHE A 202 17.10 -1.49 -17.19
N TYR A 203 17.96 -0.75 -17.88
CA TYR A 203 19.38 -0.61 -17.49
C TYR A 203 19.54 0.23 -16.22
N ASP A 204 18.75 1.31 -16.08
CA ASP A 204 18.77 2.16 -14.89
C ASP A 204 18.29 1.41 -13.65
N SER A 205 17.29 0.52 -13.80
CA SER A 205 16.80 -0.28 -12.69
C SER A 205 17.77 -1.42 -12.35
N ILE A 206 18.23 -2.20 -13.34
CA ILE A 206 19.03 -3.40 -13.06
C ILE A 206 20.38 -3.06 -12.40
N GLY A 207 20.94 -1.88 -12.71
CA GLY A 207 22.18 -1.39 -12.10
C GLY A 207 22.05 -0.95 -10.63
N ARG A 208 20.83 -0.74 -10.13
CA ARG A 208 20.55 -0.31 -8.75
C ARG A 208 20.18 -1.47 -7.81
N PHE A 209 19.94 -2.67 -8.31
CA PHE A 209 19.71 -3.85 -7.46
C PHE A 209 21.03 -4.38 -6.87
N SER A 210 20.96 -4.86 -5.64
CA SER A 210 22.09 -5.50 -4.96
C SER A 210 22.23 -6.99 -5.34
N GLU A 211 23.41 -7.55 -5.10
CA GLU A 211 23.65 -8.99 -5.30
C GLU A 211 22.78 -9.90 -4.43
N THR A 212 22.14 -9.39 -3.38
CA THR A 212 21.22 -10.17 -2.55
C THR A 212 19.80 -10.22 -3.13
N GLU A 213 19.48 -9.32 -4.05
CA GLU A 213 18.14 -9.15 -4.63
C GLU A 213 17.93 -9.90 -5.94
N GLY A 214 18.98 -10.44 -6.57
CA GLY A 214 18.83 -11.12 -7.87
C GLY A 214 17.89 -12.33 -7.84
N MET A 215 17.83 -13.10 -6.74
CA MET A 215 16.82 -14.17 -6.58
C MET A 215 15.39 -13.63 -6.51
N LEU A 216 15.19 -12.47 -5.89
CA LEU A 216 13.89 -11.79 -5.84
C LEU A 216 13.49 -11.31 -7.23
N VAL A 217 14.43 -10.77 -8.00
CA VAL A 217 14.22 -10.36 -9.40
C VAL A 217 13.81 -11.56 -10.26
N ILE A 218 14.57 -12.66 -10.24
CA ILE A 218 14.27 -13.86 -11.04
C ILE A 218 12.88 -14.40 -10.72
N ARG A 219 12.56 -14.58 -9.43
CA ARG A 219 11.27 -15.14 -9.00
C ARG A 219 10.10 -14.21 -9.31
N SER A 220 10.29 -12.91 -9.16
CA SER A 220 9.28 -11.93 -9.53
C SER A 220 9.01 -11.97 -11.03
N LEU A 221 10.05 -12.03 -11.86
CA LEU A 221 9.89 -12.18 -13.31
C LEU A 221 9.14 -13.46 -13.68
N MET A 222 9.45 -14.60 -13.08
CA MET A 222 8.70 -15.84 -13.31
C MET A 222 7.22 -15.67 -12.97
N LYS A 223 6.92 -15.07 -11.81
CA LYS A 223 5.55 -14.79 -11.37
C LYS A 223 4.81 -13.85 -12.33
N TYR A 224 5.49 -12.85 -12.88
CA TYR A 224 4.93 -11.96 -13.90
C TYR A 224 4.66 -12.69 -15.21
N CYS A 225 5.58 -13.54 -15.67
CA CYS A 225 5.36 -14.33 -16.87
C CYS A 225 4.14 -15.25 -16.73
N ASP A 226 4.00 -15.95 -15.60
CA ASP A 226 2.85 -16.79 -15.32
C ASP A 226 1.55 -15.99 -15.30
N ALA A 227 1.55 -14.83 -14.62
CA ALA A 227 0.39 -13.94 -14.57
C ALA A 227 0.00 -13.42 -15.96
N VAL A 228 0.97 -12.99 -16.78
CA VAL A 228 0.73 -12.53 -18.16
C VAL A 228 0.13 -13.65 -19.01
N LEU A 229 0.65 -14.88 -18.91
CA LEU A 229 0.10 -16.02 -19.64
C LEU A 229 -1.32 -16.34 -19.20
N ASP A 230 -1.62 -16.28 -17.90
CA ASP A 230 -2.97 -16.47 -17.35
C ASP A 230 -3.94 -15.40 -17.86
N VAL A 231 -3.53 -14.13 -17.85
CA VAL A 231 -4.32 -13.00 -18.37
C VAL A 231 -4.66 -13.22 -19.83
N VAL A 232 -3.65 -13.43 -20.67
CA VAL A 232 -3.86 -13.56 -22.13
C VAL A 232 -4.67 -14.81 -22.45
N THR A 233 -4.39 -15.94 -21.79
CA THR A 233 -5.14 -17.18 -22.01
C THR A 233 -6.60 -17.06 -21.58
N SER A 234 -6.86 -16.37 -20.47
CA SER A 234 -8.23 -16.15 -19.97
C SER A 234 -9.00 -15.17 -20.85
N ALA A 235 -8.34 -14.12 -21.33
CA ALA A 235 -8.91 -13.18 -22.28
C ALA A 235 -9.30 -13.85 -23.60
N VAL A 236 -8.45 -14.73 -24.15
CA VAL A 236 -8.76 -15.53 -25.35
C VAL A 236 -9.96 -16.45 -25.13
N ARG A 237 -10.19 -16.93 -23.90
CA ARG A 237 -11.36 -17.72 -23.52
C ARG A 237 -12.62 -16.88 -23.28
N GLY A 238 -12.54 -15.56 -23.42
CA GLY A 238 -13.66 -14.65 -23.21
C GLY A 238 -13.99 -14.39 -21.73
N ILE A 239 -13.07 -14.70 -20.80
CA ILE A 239 -13.28 -14.43 -19.38
C ILE A 239 -13.21 -12.91 -19.14
N PRO A 240 -14.19 -12.30 -18.44
CA PRO A 240 -14.19 -10.88 -18.14
C PRO A 240 -12.97 -10.46 -17.29
N LYS A 241 -12.41 -9.27 -17.57
CA LYS A 241 -11.26 -8.70 -16.83
C LYS A 241 -11.42 -8.76 -15.30
N ASN A 242 -12.62 -8.48 -14.78
CA ASN A 242 -12.88 -8.52 -13.34
C ASN A 242 -12.69 -9.91 -12.73
N GLU A 243 -13.06 -10.97 -13.45
CA GLU A 243 -12.88 -12.37 -13.01
C GLU A 243 -11.40 -12.77 -13.10
N ILE A 244 -10.71 -12.36 -14.15
CA ILE A 244 -9.24 -12.54 -14.29
C ILE A 244 -8.50 -11.92 -13.09
N ILE A 245 -8.87 -10.69 -12.71
CA ILE A 245 -8.29 -10.00 -11.54
C ILE A 245 -8.56 -10.78 -10.25
N GLN A 246 -9.77 -11.30 -10.05
CA GLN A 246 -10.09 -12.08 -8.86
C GLN A 246 -9.26 -13.37 -8.77
N ASP A 247 -9.07 -14.07 -9.89
CA ASP A 247 -8.29 -15.31 -9.91
C ASP A 247 -6.79 -15.05 -9.68
N LEU A 248 -6.24 -13.98 -10.24
CA LEU A 248 -4.85 -13.56 -9.99
C LEU A 248 -4.63 -13.14 -8.53
N ARG A 249 -5.62 -12.50 -7.89
CA ARG A 249 -5.56 -12.16 -6.46
C ARG A 249 -5.53 -13.42 -5.58
N LYS A 250 -6.22 -14.50 -5.95
CA LYS A 250 -6.11 -15.80 -5.25
C LYS A 250 -4.68 -16.36 -5.31
N LYS A 251 -3.95 -16.06 -6.40
CA LYS A 251 -2.52 -16.38 -6.59
C LYS A 251 -1.58 -15.31 -6.00
N GLN A 252 -2.11 -14.39 -5.18
CA GLN A 252 -1.37 -13.30 -4.56
C GLN A 252 -0.67 -12.37 -5.58
N PHE A 253 -1.28 -12.15 -6.74
CA PHE A 253 -0.81 -11.19 -7.74
C PHE A 253 -1.72 -9.95 -7.74
N TYR A 254 -1.13 -8.77 -7.63
CA TYR A 254 -1.85 -7.52 -7.36
C TYR A 254 -1.48 -6.35 -8.28
N ASP A 255 -0.50 -6.53 -9.19
CA ASP A 255 -0.15 -5.47 -10.14
C ASP A 255 -1.23 -5.39 -11.22
N LEU A 256 -2.09 -4.37 -11.11
CA LEU A 256 -3.20 -4.16 -12.04
C LEU A 256 -2.71 -3.56 -13.37
N GLU A 257 -1.59 -2.83 -13.36
CA GLU A 257 -1.09 -2.16 -14.55
C GLU A 257 -0.58 -3.17 -15.59
N ILE A 258 0.14 -4.19 -15.15
CA ILE A 258 0.59 -5.26 -16.06
C ILE A 258 -0.56 -6.10 -16.60
N ILE A 259 -1.66 -6.27 -15.84
CA ILE A 259 -2.87 -6.94 -16.34
C ILE A 259 -3.47 -6.13 -17.50
N ASP A 260 -3.55 -4.82 -17.33
CA ASP A 260 -4.11 -3.91 -18.33
C ASP A 260 -3.22 -3.91 -19.59
N GLN A 261 -1.91 -3.76 -19.41
CA GLN A 261 -0.93 -3.83 -20.50
C GLN A 261 -0.96 -5.17 -21.26
N ALA A 262 -1.10 -6.30 -20.53
CA ALA A 262 -1.13 -7.63 -21.14
C ALA A 262 -2.42 -7.89 -21.95
N LEU A 263 -3.55 -7.27 -21.58
CA LEU A 263 -4.79 -7.34 -22.35
C LEU A 263 -4.70 -6.53 -23.65
N GLU A 264 -3.94 -5.44 -23.65
CA GLU A 264 -3.78 -4.54 -24.80
C GLU A 264 -2.67 -4.99 -25.76
N ASN A 265 -1.66 -5.73 -25.28
CA ASN A 265 -0.48 -6.08 -26.05
C ASN A 265 -0.32 -7.59 -26.27
N VAL A 266 -0.66 -8.04 -27.48
CA VAL A 266 -0.59 -9.46 -27.88
C VAL A 266 0.84 -10.05 -27.78
N PHE A 267 1.87 -9.23 -27.93
CA PHE A 267 3.27 -9.68 -27.88
C PHE A 267 3.74 -10.04 -26.46
N TYR A 268 3.02 -9.62 -25.41
CA TYR A 268 3.39 -9.95 -24.03
C TYR A 268 3.35 -11.45 -23.76
N ARG A 269 2.47 -12.17 -24.46
CA ARG A 269 2.40 -13.64 -24.40
C ARG A 269 3.70 -14.29 -24.84
N ASP A 270 4.27 -13.84 -25.96
CA ASP A 270 5.47 -14.45 -26.52
C ASP A 270 6.72 -14.04 -25.74
N ARG A 271 6.76 -12.78 -25.24
CA ARG A 271 7.78 -12.32 -24.28
C ARG A 271 7.78 -13.20 -23.02
N ALA A 272 6.61 -13.45 -22.43
CA ALA A 272 6.48 -14.30 -21.25
C ALA A 272 6.99 -15.73 -21.48
N LYS A 273 6.67 -16.34 -22.64
CA LYS A 273 7.18 -17.68 -23.00
C LYS A 273 8.70 -17.71 -23.12
N VAL A 274 9.28 -16.74 -23.84
CA VAL A 274 10.73 -16.65 -24.02
C VAL A 274 11.42 -16.54 -22.67
N MET A 275 10.91 -15.68 -21.79
CA MET A 275 11.44 -15.51 -20.44
C MET A 275 11.31 -16.79 -19.60
N LEU A 276 10.15 -17.45 -19.56
CA LEU A 276 9.96 -18.67 -18.77
C LEU A 276 10.85 -19.83 -19.20
N LEU A 277 11.23 -19.90 -20.48
CA LEU A 277 12.18 -20.91 -20.98
C LEU A 277 13.61 -20.65 -20.50
N ALA A 278 13.95 -19.39 -20.18
CA ALA A 278 15.32 -18.97 -19.85
C ALA A 278 15.53 -18.71 -18.35
N LEU A 279 14.54 -18.19 -17.63
CA LEU A 279 14.62 -17.84 -16.21
C LEU A 279 15.04 -19.01 -15.30
N PRO A 280 14.58 -20.27 -15.49
CA PRO A 280 15.05 -21.39 -14.68
C PRO A 280 16.55 -21.68 -14.84
N LYS A 281 17.10 -21.45 -16.04
CA LYS A 281 18.55 -21.58 -16.29
C LYS A 281 19.31 -20.46 -15.59
N LEU A 282 18.80 -19.23 -15.65
CA LEU A 282 19.38 -18.09 -14.92
C LEU A 282 19.31 -18.30 -13.40
N GLU A 283 18.21 -18.84 -12.88
CA GLU A 283 18.08 -19.21 -11.46
C GLU A 283 19.13 -20.24 -11.03
N THR A 284 19.33 -21.27 -11.86
CA THR A 284 20.32 -22.31 -11.60
C THR A 284 21.73 -21.74 -11.61
N GLN A 285 22.08 -20.91 -12.59
CA GLN A 285 23.37 -20.23 -12.65
C GLN A 285 23.58 -19.30 -11.45
N TYR A 286 22.56 -18.54 -11.05
CA TYR A 286 22.61 -17.64 -9.92
C TYR A 286 22.92 -18.36 -8.59
N LYS A 287 22.38 -19.57 -8.41
CA LYS A 287 22.62 -20.41 -7.22
C LYS A 287 23.99 -21.09 -7.25
N LEU A 288 24.45 -21.53 -8.43
CA LEU A 288 25.66 -22.32 -8.58
C LEU A 288 26.95 -21.50 -8.60
N PHE A 289 26.91 -20.25 -9.06
CA PHE A 289 28.09 -19.39 -9.19
C PHE A 289 28.02 -18.20 -8.23
N PRO A 290 28.32 -18.38 -6.93
CA PRO A 290 28.22 -17.31 -5.94
C PRO A 290 29.13 -16.13 -6.26
N GLU A 291 30.30 -16.39 -6.85
CA GLU A 291 31.17 -15.35 -7.39
C GLU A 291 30.59 -14.79 -8.69
N ARG A 292 30.36 -13.47 -8.74
CA ARG A 292 29.79 -12.76 -9.92
C ARG A 292 28.36 -13.17 -10.30
N ARG A 293 27.60 -13.81 -9.40
CA ARG A 293 26.20 -14.23 -9.64
C ARG A 293 25.33 -13.13 -10.24
N PHE A 294 25.51 -11.90 -9.75
CA PHE A 294 24.69 -10.77 -10.17
C PHE A 294 25.11 -10.26 -11.55
N THR A 295 26.41 -10.22 -11.85
CA THR A 295 26.92 -9.91 -13.19
C THR A 295 26.39 -10.90 -14.23
N LEU A 296 26.37 -12.20 -13.90
CA LEU A 296 25.81 -13.24 -14.78
C LEU A 296 24.30 -13.07 -14.99
N LEU A 297 23.56 -12.71 -13.93
CA LEU A 297 22.13 -12.39 -14.04
C LEU A 297 21.89 -11.19 -14.95
N VAL A 298 22.64 -10.10 -14.77
CA VAL A 298 22.52 -8.88 -15.59
C VAL A 298 22.79 -9.21 -17.06
N ALA A 299 23.87 -9.93 -17.35
CA ALA A 299 24.20 -10.34 -18.72
C ALA A 299 23.10 -11.23 -19.33
N GLY A 300 22.60 -12.20 -18.57
CA GLY A 300 21.52 -13.09 -18.99
C GLY A 300 20.22 -12.35 -19.29
N LEU A 301 19.78 -11.47 -18.38
CA LEU A 301 18.59 -10.65 -18.57
C LEU A 301 18.75 -9.66 -19.74
N SER A 302 19.93 -9.05 -19.90
CA SER A 302 20.20 -8.15 -21.02
C SER A 302 20.14 -8.87 -22.37
N SER A 303 20.67 -10.10 -22.44
CA SER A 303 20.58 -10.94 -23.65
C SER A 303 19.13 -11.31 -23.97
N LEU A 304 18.33 -11.67 -22.96
CA LEU A 304 16.90 -11.98 -23.16
C LEU A 304 16.12 -10.75 -23.60
N PHE A 305 16.39 -9.60 -22.99
CA PHE A 305 15.77 -8.34 -23.35
C PHE A 305 16.07 -7.96 -24.80
N ALA A 306 17.32 -8.10 -25.24
CA ALA A 306 17.72 -7.88 -26.63
C ALA A 306 17.02 -8.86 -27.60
N GLN A 307 16.93 -10.15 -27.24
CA GLN A 307 16.24 -11.16 -28.04
C GLN A 307 14.74 -10.83 -28.22
N MET A 308 14.07 -10.44 -27.13
CA MET A 308 12.66 -10.04 -27.18
C MET A 308 12.48 -8.79 -28.04
N LYS A 309 13.38 -7.82 -27.98
CA LYS A 309 13.31 -6.62 -28.81
C LYS A 309 13.48 -6.93 -30.31
N GLN A 310 14.42 -7.82 -30.66
CA GLN A 310 14.61 -8.24 -32.05
C GLN A 310 13.38 -8.94 -32.64
N SER A 311 12.65 -9.72 -31.83
CA SER A 311 11.43 -10.41 -32.28
C SER A 311 10.24 -9.49 -32.59
N VAL A 312 10.30 -8.20 -32.24
CA VAL A 312 9.24 -7.20 -32.47
C VAL A 312 9.55 -6.29 -33.68
N CYS A 313 10.83 -6.23 -34.10
CA CYS A 313 11.26 -5.41 -35.25
C CYS A 313 11.30 -6.18 -36.58
N LEU A 314 10.86 -7.44 -36.58
CA LEU A 314 10.66 -8.32 -37.74
C LEU A 314 9.16 -8.43 -38.05
#